data_AF-A0A7S3MA20-F1
#
_entry.id   AF-A0A7S3MA20-F1
#
_cell.length_a   1.000
_cell.length_b   1.000
_cell.length_c   1.000
_cell.angle_alpha   90.00
_cell.angle_beta   90.00
_cell.angle_gamma   90.00
#
_symmetry.space_group_name_H-M   'P 1'
#
loop_
_entity.id
_entity.type
_entity.pdbx_description
1 polymer ?
#
loop_
_entity_poly.entity_id
_entity_poly.type
_entity_poly.pdbx_seq_one_letter_code
_entity_poly.pdbx_strand_id
1 'polypeptide(L)'
;VVLDPKINEESIEMFADVDARGGILEPAGAAEIVFKKDKQVVEMMHRCDEQLRDLDAKKTSGQDVAAAIQQREKLLLPLYQQVSQEYCDLHDRCPRMKRL
;
A
#
# COMPACT_ATOMS: atom_id res chain seq x y z
N VAL A 1 21.87 0.49 7.11
CA VAL A 1 22.75 -0.17 8.12
C VAL A 1 24.15 -0.24 7.51
N VAL A 2 25.21 0.03 8.27
CA VAL A 2 26.62 0.36 7.87
C VAL A 2 26.97 1.84 7.70
N LEU A 3 25.99 2.72 7.51
CA LEU A 3 26.19 4.18 7.41
C LEU A 3 25.29 4.96 8.39
N ASP A 4 24.78 4.30 9.42
CA ASP A 4 23.93 4.94 10.43
C ASP A 4 24.77 5.91 11.28
N PRO A 5 24.34 7.15 11.54
CA PRO A 5 25.08 8.11 12.36
C PRO A 5 25.45 7.57 13.74
N LYS A 6 24.66 6.65 14.31
CA LYS A 6 24.94 5.99 15.60
C LYS A 6 26.22 5.17 15.62
N ILE A 7 26.85 4.94 14.46
CA ILE A 7 28.16 4.31 14.38
C ILE A 7 29.24 5.25 14.92
N ASN A 8 29.15 6.56 14.65
CA ASN A 8 30.05 7.59 15.17
C ASN A 8 29.35 8.96 15.12
N GLU A 9 28.58 9.27 16.16
CA GLU A 9 27.74 10.48 16.23
C GLU A 9 28.56 11.77 16.27
N GLU A 10 29.83 11.71 16.69
CA GLU A 10 30.71 12.88 16.76
C GLU A 10 31.24 13.32 15.38
N SER A 11 31.21 12.43 14.38
CA SER A 11 31.82 12.68 13.07
C SER A 11 30.91 12.43 11.87
N ILE A 12 29.73 11.83 12.07
CA ILE A 12 28.81 11.45 10.98
C ILE A 12 27.51 12.25 11.12
N GLU A 13 27.23 13.05 10.09
CA GLU A 13 25.93 13.69 9.88
C GLU A 13 25.24 13.08 8.65
N MET A 14 23.93 12.87 8.72
CA MET A 14 23.14 12.29 7.64
C MET A 14 22.06 13.26 7.18
N PHE A 15 22.01 13.48 5.86
CA PHE A 15 21.00 14.30 5.20
C PHE A 15 20.29 13.46 4.15
N ALA A 16 19.02 13.76 3.91
CA ALA A 16 18.22 13.18 2.84
C ALA A 16 17.55 14.29 2.05
N ASP A 17 17.56 14.18 0.72
CA ASP A 17 16.81 15.08 -0.15
C ASP A 17 15.29 14.93 0.07
N VAL A 18 14.53 15.97 -0.22
CA VAL A 18 13.06 15.97 -0.06
C VAL A 18 12.38 14.89 -0.91
N ASP A 19 12.95 14.58 -2.07
CA ASP A 19 12.47 13.56 -3.00
C ASP A 19 13.15 12.20 -2.78
N ALA A 20 14.04 12.07 -1.79
CA ALA A 20 14.69 10.81 -1.46
C ALA A 20 13.70 9.78 -0.89
N ARG A 21 14.08 8.51 -1.01
CA ARG A 21 13.38 7.35 -0.44
C ARG A 21 14.30 6.55 0.47
N GLY A 22 13.74 6.00 1.55
CA GLY A 22 14.49 5.15 2.49
C GLY A 22 13.55 4.34 3.37
N GLY A 23 13.39 3.08 2.94
CA GLY A 23 12.69 2.02 3.63
C GLY A 23 13.60 0.83 3.89
N ILE A 24 13.03 -0.21 4.51
CA ILE A 24 13.73 -1.50 4.70
C ILE A 24 13.66 -2.34 3.42
N LEU A 25 12.53 -2.24 2.71
CA LEU A 25 12.25 -2.94 1.45
C LEU A 25 11.76 -1.93 0.43
N GLU A 26 11.93 -2.24 -0.86
CA GLU A 26 11.30 -1.45 -1.92
C GLU A 26 9.76 -1.51 -1.81
N PRO A 27 9.04 -0.45 -2.22
CA PRO A 27 7.59 -0.35 -2.06
C PRO A 27 6.82 -1.55 -2.62
N ALA A 28 7.25 -2.10 -3.76
CA ALA A 28 6.64 -3.29 -4.35
C ALA A 28 6.76 -4.52 -3.45
N GLY A 29 7.94 -4.80 -2.91
CA GLY A 29 8.16 -5.92 -1.99
C GLY A 29 7.48 -5.72 -0.64
N ALA A 30 7.47 -4.48 -0.13
CA ALA A 30 6.72 -4.14 1.09
C ALA A 30 5.21 -4.35 0.91
N ALA A 31 4.66 -3.95 -0.24
CA ALA A 31 3.24 -4.08 -0.54
C ALA A 31 2.78 -5.56 -0.52
N GLU A 32 3.55 -6.48 -1.09
CA GLU A 32 3.20 -7.91 -1.09
C GLU A 32 3.08 -8.50 0.33
N ILE A 33 3.96 -8.08 1.24
CA ILE A 33 4.01 -8.55 2.63
C ILE A 33 2.89 -7.90 3.44
N VAL A 34 2.76 -6.57 3.36
CA VAL A 34 1.80 -5.80 4.15
C VAL A 34 0.37 -6.11 3.72
N PHE A 35 0.09 -6.06 2.41
CA PHE A 35 -1.25 -6.30 1.87
C PHE A 35 -1.61 -7.78 1.71
N LYS A 36 -0.69 -8.69 2.09
CA LYS A 36 -0.86 -10.15 2.06
C LYS A 36 -1.34 -10.63 0.70
N LYS A 37 -0.53 -10.35 -0.33
CA LYS A 37 -0.90 -10.49 -1.74
C LYS A 37 -2.11 -9.60 -2.05
N ASP A 38 -3.20 -10.18 -2.54
CA ASP A 38 -4.38 -9.43 -2.95
C ASP A 38 -5.46 -9.34 -1.85
N LYS A 39 -5.26 -9.98 -0.68
CA LYS A 39 -6.34 -10.07 0.33
C LYS A 39 -6.76 -8.69 0.85
N GLN A 40 -5.81 -7.89 1.35
CA GLN A 40 -6.14 -6.56 1.86
C GLN A 40 -6.42 -5.56 0.74
N VAL A 41 -5.87 -5.83 -0.45
CA VAL A 41 -6.17 -5.08 -1.67
C VAL A 41 -7.65 -5.19 -2.03
N VAL A 42 -8.18 -6.42 -2.06
CA VAL A 42 -9.62 -6.69 -2.28
C VAL A 42 -10.48 -6.09 -1.18
N GLU A 43 -10.10 -6.25 0.09
CA GLU A 43 -10.82 -5.60 1.22
C GLU A 43 -10.91 -4.07 1.05
N MET A 44 -9.83 -3.44 0.59
CA MET A 44 -9.82 -2.01 0.31
C MET A 44 -10.73 -1.65 -0.87
N MET A 45 -10.82 -2.48 -1.92
CA MET A 45 -11.76 -2.26 -3.03
C MET A 45 -13.20 -2.28 -2.53
N HIS A 46 -13.60 -3.26 -1.74
CA HIS A 46 -14.95 -3.35 -1.18
C HIS A 46 -15.28 -2.19 -0.24
N ARG A 47 -14.27 -1.56 0.37
CA ARG A 47 -14.46 -0.38 1.22
C ARG A 47 -14.58 0.92 0.42
N CYS A 48 -13.78 1.07 -0.64
CA CYS A 48 -13.59 2.34 -1.33
C CYS A 48 -14.38 2.46 -2.65
N ASP A 49 -14.72 1.35 -3.31
CA ASP A 49 -15.46 1.35 -4.58
C ASP A 49 -16.96 1.32 -4.34
N GLU A 50 -17.68 2.34 -4.83
CA GLU A 50 -19.13 2.46 -4.67
C GLU A 50 -19.89 1.30 -5.33
N GLN A 51 -19.43 0.84 -6.51
CA GLN A 51 -20.10 -0.25 -7.24
C GLN A 51 -19.96 -1.58 -6.51
N LEU A 52 -18.78 -1.90 -5.96
CA LEU A 52 -18.61 -3.10 -5.13
C LEU A 52 -19.47 -3.05 -3.87
N ARG A 53 -19.57 -1.89 -3.21
CA ARG A 53 -20.44 -1.72 -2.04
C ARG A 53 -21.92 -1.98 -2.35
N ASP A 54 -22.40 -1.47 -3.49
CA ASP A 54 -23.76 -1.72 -3.94
C ASP A 54 -24.00 -3.20 -4.29
N LEU A 55 -23.01 -3.85 -4.92
CA LEU A 55 -23.07 -5.28 -5.23
C LEU A 55 -23.03 -6.13 -3.96
N ASP A 56 -22.23 -5.77 -2.96
CA ASP A 56 -22.21 -6.46 -1.66
C ASP A 56 -23.57 -6.35 -0.95
N ALA A 57 -24.20 -5.17 -0.97
CA ALA A 57 -25.54 -5.00 -0.41
C ALA A 57 -26.59 -5.88 -1.12
N LYS A 58 -26.51 -5.99 -2.46
CA LYS A 58 -27.38 -6.88 -3.25
C LYS A 58 -27.13 -8.36 -2.95
N LYS A 59 -25.86 -8.75 -2.75
CA LYS A 59 -25.48 -10.09 -2.32
C LYS A 59 -26.06 -10.44 -0.95
N THR A 60 -25.98 -9.52 0.02
CA THR A 60 -26.62 -9.68 1.34
C THR A 60 -28.14 -9.80 1.24
N SER A 61 -28.75 -9.14 0.24
CA SER A 61 -30.19 -9.22 -0.05
C SER A 61 -30.62 -10.51 -0.79
N GLY A 62 -29.70 -11.46 -1.01
CA GLY A 62 -29.99 -12.75 -1.62
C GLY A 62 -29.97 -12.76 -3.16
N GLN A 63 -29.47 -11.69 -3.81
CA GLN A 63 -29.31 -11.67 -5.27
C GLN A 63 -28.03 -12.40 -5.69
N ASP A 64 -28.09 -13.14 -6.80
CA ASP A 64 -26.89 -13.73 -7.41
C ASP A 64 -26.12 -12.69 -8.22
N VAL A 65 -25.15 -12.06 -7.55
CA VAL A 65 -24.27 -11.02 -8.11
C VAL A 65 -22.80 -11.44 -8.09
N ALA A 66 -22.50 -12.72 -7.85
CA ALA A 66 -21.13 -13.21 -7.68
C ALA A 66 -20.26 -12.95 -8.92
N ALA A 67 -20.81 -13.16 -10.11
CA ALA A 67 -20.11 -12.91 -11.37
C ALA A 67 -19.79 -11.42 -11.58
N ALA A 68 -20.73 -10.53 -11.22
CA ALA A 68 -20.56 -9.09 -11.36
C ALA A 68 -19.47 -8.55 -10.41
N ILE A 69 -19.44 -9.07 -9.17
CA ILE A 69 -18.39 -8.77 -8.18
C ILE A 69 -17.02 -9.19 -8.73
N GLN A 70 -16.89 -10.45 -9.17
CA GLN A 70 -15.62 -10.96 -9.71
C GLN A 70 -15.14 -10.17 -10.93
N GLN A 71 -16.05 -9.75 -11.81
CA GLN A 71 -15.69 -8.94 -12.97
C GLN A 71 -15.18 -7.55 -12.56
N ARG A 72 -15.80 -6.92 -11.56
CA ARG A 72 -15.38 -5.61 -11.04
C ARG A 72 -14.05 -5.71 -10.29
N GLU A 73 -13.87 -6.71 -9.44
CA GLU A 73 -12.61 -6.99 -8.74
C GLU A 73 -11.46 -7.16 -9.74
N LYS A 74 -11.64 -7.99 -10.78
CA LYS A 74 -10.62 -8.23 -11.81
C LYS A 74 -10.22 -6.95 -12.56
N LEU A 75 -11.18 -6.06 -12.79
CA LEU A 75 -10.92 -4.78 -13.45
C LEU A 75 -10.17 -3.80 -12.54
N LEU A 76 -10.47 -3.78 -11.25
CA LEU A 76 -9.86 -2.89 -10.27
C LEU A 76 -8.49 -3.36 -9.78
N LEU A 77 -8.22 -4.67 -9.85
CA LEU A 77 -7.01 -5.28 -9.28
C LEU A 77 -5.70 -4.60 -9.67
N PRO A 78 -5.40 -4.34 -10.96
CA PRO A 78 -4.12 -3.72 -11.33
C PRO A 78 -3.97 -2.30 -10.77
N LEU A 79 -5.07 -1.55 -10.73
CA LEU A 79 -5.07 -0.18 -10.22
C LEU A 79 -4.83 -0.17 -8.70
N TYR A 80 -5.55 -1.00 -7.96
CA TYR A 80 -5.40 -1.04 -6.51
C TYR A 80 -4.07 -1.68 -6.06
N GLN A 81 -3.46 -2.54 -6.88
CA GLN A 81 -2.07 -2.98 -6.67
C GLN A 81 -1.08 -1.83 -6.83
N GLN A 82 -1.30 -0.90 -7.77
CA GLN A 82 -0.48 0.30 -7.86
C GLN A 82 -0.70 1.22 -6.64
N VAL A 83 -1.94 1.36 -6.18
CA VAL A 83 -2.27 2.14 -4.97
C VAL A 83 -1.60 1.56 -3.73
N SER A 84 -1.53 0.23 -3.58
CA SER A 84 -0.85 -0.38 -2.43
C SER A 84 0.65 -0.10 -2.43
N GLN A 85 1.28 -0.09 -3.61
CA GLN A 85 2.68 0.30 -3.76
C GLN A 85 2.91 1.77 -3.41
N GLU A 86 2.07 2.68 -3.90
CA GLU A 86 2.17 4.11 -3.56
C GLU A 86 1.94 4.35 -2.05
N TYR A 87 1.02 3.60 -1.44
CA TYR A 87 0.81 3.65 0.00
C TYR A 87 2.07 3.26 0.77
N CYS A 88 2.77 2.21 0.34
CA CYS A 88 4.07 1.84 0.90
C CYS A 88 5.14 2.90 0.62
N ASP A 89 5.20 3.48 -0.58
CA ASP A 89 6.15 4.55 -0.94
C ASP A 89 6.02 5.77 -0.03
N LEU A 90 4.78 6.14 0.35
CA LEU A 90 4.53 7.25 1.28
C LEU A 90 5.23 7.05 2.64
N HIS A 91 5.45 5.80 3.05
CA HIS A 91 6.15 5.50 4.30
C HIS A 91 7.67 5.67 4.15
N ASP A 92 8.20 5.65 2.94
CA ASP A 92 9.63 5.74 2.69
C ASP A 92 10.11 7.17 2.38
N ARG A 93 9.22 8.17 2.45
CA ARG A 93 9.55 9.57 2.15
C ARG A 93 10.29 10.29 3.28
N CYS A 94 11.05 11.31 2.90
CA CYS A 94 11.87 12.14 3.78
C CYS A 94 11.15 12.66 5.07
N PRO A 95 9.86 13.06 5.05
CA PRO A 95 9.19 13.53 6.27
C PRO A 95 9.15 12.48 7.39
N ARG A 96 9.16 11.18 7.07
CA ARG A 96 9.27 10.12 8.08
C ARG A 96 10.68 10.09 8.68
N MET A 97 11.71 10.22 7.85
CA MET A 97 13.12 10.17 8.28
C MET A 97 13.46 11.28 9.26
N LYS A 98 12.93 12.50 9.05
CA LYS A 98 13.15 13.64 9.94
C LYS A 98 12.51 13.47 11.33
N ARG A 99 11.48 12.61 11.44
CA ARG A 99 10.78 12.37 12.71
C ARG A 99 11.51 11.34 13.58
N LEU A 100 12.42 10.57 13.02
CA LEU A 100 13.24 9.56 13.71
C LEU A 100 14.48 10.19 14.32
#